data_AF-A0A812EG41-F1
#
_entry.id   AF-A0A812EG41-F1
#
_cell.length_a   1.000
_cell.length_b   1.000
_cell.length_c   1.000
_cell.angle_alpha   90.00
_cell.angle_beta   90.00
_cell.angle_gamma   90.00
#
_symmetry.space_group_name_H-M   'P 1'
#
loop_
_entity.id
_entity.type
_entity.pdbx_description
1 polymer ?
#
loop_
_entity_poly.entity_id
_entity_poly.type
_entity_poly.pdbx_seq_one_letter_code
_entity_poly.pdbx_strand_id
1 'polypeptide(L)'
;MFSADFVGNGRGLVNTGPFRGWNTPHGLLRRNIARGGSLMTSRDERNVMSRFHLEDITFPNAPNWTNVEEMHNQVHVWIGGQMRRIESACYDPMFWMHHAYIDCLWENFREKQKANGIDPSSDYPEFSFGQRLHAPNSRLGFGWLLIRHAIHEYFSESFYRCAATPTCSRQRPSCGSEWLQCDFRQNRCMSRPADSSSTNQQRQVPSIRSNSGSTSTGRGRFSSNSRRRTSNRWWNA
;
A
#
# COMPACT_ATOMS: atom_id res chain seq x y z
N MET A 1 6.25 -5.36 -9.81
CA MET A 1 4.98 -4.61 -9.75
C MET A 1 4.97 -3.37 -10.63
N PHE A 2 5.86 -2.36 -10.46
CA PHE A 2 5.89 -1.20 -11.37
C PHE A 2 6.55 -1.53 -12.72
N SER A 3 5.80 -2.21 -13.59
CA SER A 3 6.22 -2.61 -14.94
C SER A 3 5.01 -2.65 -15.88
N ALA A 4 5.26 -2.80 -17.19
CA ALA A 4 4.21 -2.90 -18.19
C ALA A 4 3.30 -4.13 -17.99
N ASP A 5 3.81 -5.22 -17.42
CA ASP A 5 3.03 -6.46 -17.19
C ASP A 5 2.04 -6.34 -16.03
N PHE A 6 2.21 -5.33 -15.17
CA PHE A 6 1.44 -5.19 -13.93
C PHE A 6 0.80 -3.82 -13.83
N VAL A 7 1.30 -2.90 -12.99
CA VAL A 7 0.56 -1.66 -12.68
C VAL A 7 1.00 -0.48 -13.55
N GLY A 8 1.91 -0.69 -14.50
CA GLY A 8 2.53 0.37 -15.29
C GLY A 8 3.75 1.00 -14.60
N ASN A 9 4.34 1.98 -15.27
CA ASN A 9 5.50 2.72 -14.75
C ASN A 9 5.19 3.45 -13.43
N GLY A 10 6.19 3.51 -12.55
CA GLY A 10 6.06 4.14 -11.22
C GLY A 10 6.38 5.63 -11.18
N ARG A 11 6.87 6.23 -12.27
CA ARG A 11 7.32 7.63 -12.30
C ARG A 11 6.78 8.37 -13.50
N GLY A 12 6.27 9.58 -13.26
CA GLY A 12 5.71 10.46 -14.27
C GLY A 12 4.27 10.10 -14.61
N LEU A 13 3.88 10.44 -15.85
CA LEU A 13 2.61 10.02 -16.44
C LEU A 13 2.60 8.49 -16.61
N VAL A 14 1.56 7.81 -16.14
CA VAL A 14 1.42 6.37 -16.33
C VAL A 14 1.07 6.10 -17.80
N ASN A 15 2.03 5.57 -18.54
CA ASN A 15 1.96 5.38 -19.98
C ASN A 15 2.31 3.95 -20.42
N THR A 16 2.49 3.02 -19.48
CA THR A 16 2.67 1.58 -19.75
C THR A 16 1.69 0.75 -18.92
N GLY A 17 1.49 -0.49 -19.36
CA GLY A 17 0.62 -1.47 -18.70
C GLY A 17 -0.89 -1.18 -18.80
N PRO A 18 -1.71 -1.95 -18.06
CA PRO A 18 -3.18 -1.92 -18.10
C PRO A 18 -3.78 -0.56 -17.77
N PHE A 19 -3.08 0.27 -16.99
CA PHE A 19 -3.54 1.59 -16.56
C PHE A 19 -2.92 2.74 -17.38
N ARG A 20 -2.34 2.44 -18.53
CA ARG A 20 -1.89 3.46 -19.49
C ARG A 20 -3.07 4.33 -19.91
N GLY A 21 -2.92 5.65 -19.78
CA GLY A 21 -3.96 6.60 -20.18
C GLY A 21 -5.17 6.63 -19.26
N TRP A 22 -5.06 6.05 -18.05
CA TRP A 22 -6.11 6.09 -17.04
C TRP A 22 -6.47 7.54 -16.68
N ASN A 23 -7.70 7.93 -16.99
CA ASN A 23 -8.19 9.29 -16.78
C ASN A 23 -9.03 9.36 -15.51
N THR A 24 -8.83 10.41 -14.72
CA THR A 24 -9.49 10.61 -13.44
C THR A 24 -10.01 12.04 -13.32
N PRO A 25 -10.89 12.35 -12.35
CA PRO A 25 -11.28 13.73 -12.06
C PRO A 25 -10.10 14.67 -11.72
N HIS A 26 -8.93 14.10 -11.38
CA HIS A 26 -7.70 14.84 -11.10
C HIS A 26 -6.71 14.85 -12.29
N GLY A 27 -7.18 14.47 -13.48
CA GLY A 27 -6.39 14.34 -14.71
C GLY A 27 -5.88 12.92 -14.94
N LEU A 28 -4.99 12.79 -15.93
CA LEU A 28 -4.36 11.51 -16.24
C LEU A 28 -3.49 11.02 -15.08
N LEU A 29 -3.52 9.72 -14.84
CA LEU A 29 -2.82 9.07 -13.73
C LEU A 29 -1.31 9.37 -13.75
N ARG A 30 -0.80 9.92 -12.64
CA ARG A 30 0.64 10.16 -12.43
C ARG A 30 1.10 9.54 -11.12
N ARG A 31 2.29 8.96 -11.12
CA ARG A 31 2.97 8.40 -9.94
C ARG A 31 4.36 8.97 -9.81
N ASN A 32 4.93 8.90 -8.60
CA ASN A 32 6.29 9.39 -8.36
C ASN A 32 6.94 8.60 -7.24
N ILE A 33 7.13 7.30 -7.49
CA ILE A 33 7.57 6.35 -6.46
C ILE A 33 8.91 6.76 -5.82
N ALA A 34 9.03 6.51 -4.51
CA ALA A 34 10.24 6.69 -3.72
C ALA A 34 10.78 8.13 -3.68
N ARG A 35 9.88 9.13 -3.62
CA ARG A 35 10.22 10.55 -3.34
C ARG A 35 9.96 10.98 -1.90
N GLY A 36 9.41 10.08 -1.10
CA GLY A 36 9.08 10.24 0.31
C GLY A 36 8.46 8.92 0.78
N GLY A 37 8.02 8.87 2.04
CA GLY A 37 7.38 7.68 2.58
C GLY A 37 8.29 6.46 2.65
N SER A 38 7.70 5.31 2.96
CA SER A 38 8.35 4.02 2.97
C SER A 38 7.36 2.92 2.63
N LEU A 39 7.86 1.81 2.09
CA LEU A 39 7.08 0.58 1.99
C LEU A 39 6.98 -0.07 3.38
N MET A 40 5.90 -0.83 3.60
CA MET A 40 5.78 -1.69 4.78
C MET A 40 6.75 -2.86 4.68
N THR A 41 7.38 -3.21 5.79
CA THR A 41 8.37 -4.30 5.88
C THR A 41 7.83 -5.48 6.66
N SER A 42 8.46 -6.66 6.52
CA SER A 42 8.17 -7.82 7.37
C SER A 42 8.34 -7.51 8.87
N ARG A 43 9.16 -6.51 9.24
CA ARG A 43 9.32 -6.09 10.64
C ARG A 43 8.10 -5.34 11.12
N ASP A 44 7.52 -4.49 10.28
CA ASP A 44 6.30 -3.74 10.60
C ASP A 44 5.12 -4.69 10.81
N GLU A 45 4.97 -5.69 9.91
CA GLU A 45 3.99 -6.78 10.08
C GLU A 45 4.16 -7.48 11.44
N ARG A 46 5.40 -7.84 11.82
CA ARG A 46 5.68 -8.46 13.12
C ARG A 46 5.36 -7.55 14.31
N ASN A 47 5.61 -6.25 14.19
CA ASN A 47 5.30 -5.30 15.26
C ASN A 47 3.78 -5.18 15.49
N VAL A 48 2.99 -5.17 14.41
CA VAL A 48 1.51 -5.21 14.50
C VAL A 48 1.07 -6.54 15.13
N MET A 49 1.62 -7.66 14.67
CA MET A 49 1.26 -8.99 15.18
C MET A 49 1.74 -9.24 16.61
N SER A 50 2.64 -8.43 17.17
CA SER A 50 3.07 -8.53 18.58
C SER A 50 2.08 -7.88 19.57
N ARG A 51 0.96 -7.35 19.09
CA ARG A 51 -0.05 -6.63 19.88
C ARG A 51 -1.35 -7.43 19.99
N PHE A 52 -2.19 -7.13 20.98
CA PHE A 52 -3.37 -7.95 21.26
C PHE A 52 -4.70 -7.20 21.13
N HIS A 53 -4.72 -5.89 21.37
CA HIS A 53 -5.96 -5.09 21.26
C HIS A 53 -5.90 -4.13 20.09
N LEU A 54 -7.06 -3.75 19.54
CA LEU A 54 -7.16 -2.88 18.38
C LEU A 54 -6.48 -1.53 18.64
N GLU A 55 -6.69 -0.95 19.82
CA GLU A 55 -6.02 0.30 20.21
C GLU A 55 -4.49 0.22 20.23
N ASP A 56 -3.91 -0.97 20.40
CA ASP A 56 -2.46 -1.15 20.40
C ASP A 56 -1.83 -1.01 18.99
N ILE A 57 -2.66 -1.05 17.94
CA ILE A 57 -2.25 -0.97 16.53
C ILE A 57 -2.90 0.17 15.75
N THR A 58 -3.80 0.95 16.33
CA THR A 58 -4.50 2.06 15.67
C THR A 58 -4.25 3.41 16.34
N PHE A 59 -4.53 4.51 15.63
CA PHE A 59 -4.64 5.81 16.26
C PHE A 59 -5.83 5.85 17.24
N PRO A 60 -5.79 6.74 18.25
CA PRO A 60 -4.67 7.60 18.62
C PRO A 60 -3.60 6.92 19.51
N ASN A 61 -3.83 5.67 19.94
CA ASN A 61 -3.10 5.08 21.07
C ASN A 61 -1.79 4.41 20.65
N ALA A 62 -1.76 3.73 19.50
CA ALA A 62 -0.59 3.01 19.04
C ALA A 62 0.56 3.95 18.64
N PRO A 63 1.79 3.72 19.11
CA PRO A 63 2.96 4.43 18.61
C PRO A 63 3.23 4.07 17.14
N ASN A 64 3.89 4.96 16.40
CA ASN A 64 4.11 4.82 14.95
C ASN A 64 4.67 3.47 14.48
N TRP A 65 5.41 2.75 15.32
CA TRP A 65 6.07 1.49 14.97
C TRP A 65 5.17 0.24 15.15
N THR A 66 4.01 0.37 15.79
CA THR A 66 2.93 -0.65 15.82
C THR A 66 1.65 -0.16 15.13
N ASN A 67 1.57 1.13 14.80
CA ASN A 67 0.40 1.74 14.22
C ASN A 67 0.24 1.39 12.73
N VAL A 68 -0.73 0.52 12.41
CA VAL A 68 -0.98 0.04 11.04
C VAL A 68 -1.41 1.17 10.10
N GLU A 69 -2.16 2.16 10.61
CA GLU A 69 -2.61 3.31 9.83
C GLU A 69 -1.43 4.19 9.42
N GLU A 70 -0.46 4.41 10.32
CA GLU A 70 0.75 5.16 10.01
C GLU A 70 1.60 4.45 8.95
N MET A 71 1.80 3.13 9.10
CA MET A 71 2.52 2.34 8.10
C MET A 71 1.82 2.36 6.74
N HIS A 72 0.49 2.26 6.73
CA HIS A 72 -0.36 2.45 5.54
C HIS A 72 -0.13 3.83 4.90
N ASN A 73 -0.11 4.90 5.70
CA ASN A 73 0.07 6.27 5.22
C ASN A 73 1.43 6.44 4.53
N GLN A 74 2.48 5.78 5.06
CA GLN A 74 3.81 5.84 4.46
C GLN A 74 3.83 5.26 3.03
N VAL A 75 3.03 4.23 2.73
CA VAL A 75 2.94 3.64 1.38
C VAL A 75 2.25 4.59 0.41
N HIS A 76 1.17 5.25 0.82
CA HIS A 76 0.52 6.32 0.04
C HIS A 76 1.52 7.40 -0.38
N VAL A 77 2.31 7.88 0.58
CA VAL A 77 3.35 8.88 0.32
C VAL A 77 4.46 8.31 -0.56
N TRP A 78 4.82 7.03 -0.37
CA TRP A 78 5.85 6.35 -1.17
C TRP A 78 5.47 6.21 -2.64
N ILE A 79 4.21 5.88 -2.94
CA ILE A 79 3.74 5.79 -4.34
C ILE A 79 3.72 7.19 -4.98
N GLY A 80 3.31 8.20 -4.21
CA GLY A 80 3.31 9.58 -4.68
C GLY A 80 2.19 9.87 -5.69
N GLY A 81 2.26 11.04 -6.33
CA GLY A 81 1.24 11.44 -7.31
C GLY A 81 -0.15 11.50 -6.69
N GLN A 82 -1.14 10.91 -7.36
CA GLN A 82 -2.52 10.83 -6.84
C GLN A 82 -2.62 10.02 -5.54
N MET A 83 -1.83 8.95 -5.39
CA MET A 83 -1.82 8.13 -4.16
C MET A 83 -1.37 8.88 -2.91
N ARG A 84 -0.73 10.06 -3.03
CA ARG A 84 -0.27 10.85 -1.88
C ARG A 84 -1.35 11.73 -1.27
N ARG A 85 -2.47 11.97 -1.95
CA ARG A 85 -3.52 12.88 -1.47
C ARG A 85 -4.81 12.14 -1.19
N ILE A 86 -5.43 12.45 -0.05
CA ILE A 86 -6.63 11.77 0.45
C ILE A 86 -7.75 11.87 -0.58
N GLU A 87 -7.96 13.07 -1.12
CA GLU A 87 -9.01 13.37 -2.08
C GLU A 87 -8.86 12.66 -3.44
N SER A 88 -7.65 12.18 -3.78
CA SER A 88 -7.37 11.65 -5.11
C SER A 88 -6.86 10.20 -5.14
N ALA A 89 -6.50 9.62 -4.00
CA ALA A 89 -5.79 8.34 -3.98
C ALA A 89 -6.64 7.20 -4.52
N CYS A 90 -7.93 7.16 -4.18
CA CYS A 90 -8.86 6.12 -4.63
C CYS A 90 -9.01 6.02 -6.15
N TYR A 91 -8.63 7.07 -6.90
CA TYR A 91 -8.63 7.04 -8.36
C TYR A 91 -7.38 6.41 -8.99
N ASP A 92 -6.32 6.15 -8.22
CA ASP A 92 -5.22 5.27 -8.66
C ASP A 92 -5.60 3.82 -8.34
N PRO A 93 -5.67 2.90 -9.32
CA PRO A 93 -5.99 1.49 -9.07
C PRO A 93 -5.10 0.79 -8.03
N MET A 94 -3.89 1.31 -7.78
CA MET A 94 -3.02 0.87 -6.67
C MET A 94 -3.66 0.98 -5.30
N PHE A 95 -4.59 1.93 -5.11
CA PHE A 95 -5.32 2.12 -3.87
C PHE A 95 -5.96 0.83 -3.39
N TRP A 96 -6.71 0.17 -4.27
CA TRP A 96 -7.46 -1.05 -3.93
C TRP A 96 -6.55 -2.22 -3.60
N MET A 97 -5.43 -2.38 -4.33
CA MET A 97 -4.44 -3.43 -4.02
C MET A 97 -3.73 -3.18 -2.68
N HIS A 98 -3.40 -1.92 -2.38
CA HIS A 98 -2.79 -1.54 -1.10
C HIS A 98 -3.77 -1.76 0.06
N HIS A 99 -5.02 -1.32 -0.08
CA HIS A 99 -6.04 -1.53 0.94
C HIS A 99 -6.38 -3.01 1.14
N ALA A 100 -6.44 -3.82 0.08
CA ALA A 100 -6.61 -5.27 0.23
C ALA A 100 -5.47 -5.92 1.05
N TYR A 101 -4.24 -5.46 0.87
CA TYR A 101 -3.11 -5.93 1.69
C TYR A 101 -3.26 -5.51 3.17
N ILE A 102 -3.65 -4.26 3.44
CA ILE A 102 -3.89 -3.79 4.80
C ILE A 102 -5.04 -4.55 5.46
N ASP A 103 -6.13 -4.79 4.73
CA ASP A 103 -7.29 -5.54 5.21
C ASP A 103 -6.90 -6.98 5.56
N CYS A 104 -6.05 -7.61 4.75
CA CYS A 104 -5.51 -8.93 5.07
C CYS A 104 -4.54 -8.96 6.26
N LEU A 105 -3.75 -7.91 6.47
CA LEU A 105 -2.94 -7.78 7.69
C LEU A 105 -3.83 -7.62 8.93
N TRP A 106 -4.89 -6.82 8.81
CA TRP A 106 -5.88 -6.64 9.87
C TRP A 106 -6.64 -7.95 10.18
N GLU A 107 -7.05 -8.70 9.16
CA GLU A 107 -7.72 -9.98 9.37
C GLU A 107 -6.80 -11.00 10.05
N ASN A 108 -5.53 -11.09 9.65
CA ASN A 108 -4.54 -11.92 10.35
C ASN A 108 -4.41 -11.51 11.83
N PHE A 109 -4.46 -10.20 12.13
CA PHE A 109 -4.43 -9.71 13.50
C PHE A 109 -5.67 -10.17 14.30
N ARG A 110 -6.86 -10.15 13.70
CA ARG A 110 -8.12 -10.62 14.33
C ARG A 110 -8.13 -12.12 14.58
N GLU A 111 -7.65 -12.91 13.62
CA GLU A 111 -7.49 -14.35 13.80
C GLU A 111 -6.51 -14.65 14.95
N LYS A 112 -5.46 -13.84 15.11
CA LYS A 112 -4.59 -13.91 16.29
C LYS A 112 -5.32 -13.54 17.58
N GLN A 113 -6.17 -12.52 17.58
CA GLN A 113 -6.98 -12.15 18.76
C GLN A 113 -7.85 -13.31 19.22
N LYS A 114 -8.60 -13.92 18.29
CA LYS A 114 -9.41 -15.11 18.54
C LYS A 114 -8.59 -16.26 19.14
N ALA A 115 -7.44 -16.55 18.55
CA ALA A 115 -6.53 -17.58 19.04
C ALA A 115 -6.00 -17.33 20.46
N ASN A 116 -6.11 -16.08 20.96
CA ASN A 116 -5.73 -15.68 22.30
C ASN A 116 -6.95 -15.35 23.20
N GLY A 117 -8.15 -15.76 22.80
CA GLY A 117 -9.37 -15.59 23.61
C GLY A 117 -9.92 -14.16 23.65
N ILE A 118 -9.52 -13.30 22.71
CA ILE A 118 -10.05 -11.94 22.56
C ILE A 118 -11.08 -11.96 21.43
N ASP A 119 -12.31 -11.54 21.70
CA ASP A 119 -13.37 -11.38 20.69
C ASP A 119 -13.16 -10.07 19.91
N PRO A 120 -12.73 -10.13 18.63
CA PRO A 120 -12.48 -8.95 17.82
C PRO A 120 -13.73 -8.08 17.63
N SER A 121 -14.94 -8.65 17.69
CA SER A 121 -16.18 -7.90 17.47
C SER A 121 -16.55 -6.99 18.65
N SER A 122 -15.88 -7.17 19.79
CA SER A 122 -16.08 -6.40 21.02
C SER A 122 -14.91 -5.46 21.37
N ASP A 123 -13.81 -5.52 20.63
CA ASP A 123 -12.53 -4.89 20.97
C ASP A 123 -12.38 -3.44 20.43
N TYR A 124 -13.49 -2.80 20.01
CA TYR A 124 -13.45 -1.38 19.64
C TYR A 124 -13.25 -0.51 20.89
N PRO A 125 -12.36 0.51 20.87
CA PRO A 125 -12.15 1.33 22.05
C PRO A 125 -13.35 2.20 22.40
N GLU A 126 -13.88 2.06 23.62
CA GLU A 126 -15.06 2.79 24.08
C GLU A 126 -14.75 4.23 24.53
N PHE A 127 -13.51 4.52 24.95
CA PHE A 127 -13.12 5.82 25.51
C PHE A 127 -11.88 6.45 24.86
N SER A 128 -11.06 5.65 24.21
CA SER A 128 -9.77 6.06 23.60
C SER A 128 -9.85 6.13 22.07
N PHE A 129 -11.05 6.36 21.50
CA PHE A 129 -11.30 6.41 20.05
C PHE A 129 -10.82 7.70 19.36
N GLY A 130 -10.31 8.69 20.10
CA GLY A 130 -9.82 9.95 19.55
C GLY A 130 -10.95 10.91 19.14
N GLN A 131 -11.15 11.11 17.84
CA GLN A 131 -12.14 12.09 17.37
C GLN A 131 -13.57 11.56 17.49
N ARG A 132 -14.55 12.45 17.72
CA ARG A 132 -15.96 12.06 17.88
C ARG A 132 -16.52 11.28 16.69
N LEU A 133 -16.05 11.56 15.47
CA LEU A 133 -16.47 10.82 14.26
C LEU A 133 -16.01 9.35 14.28
N HIS A 134 -15.00 9.01 15.08
CA HIS A 134 -14.51 7.65 15.30
C HIS A 134 -15.12 6.98 16.53
N ALA A 135 -16.04 7.63 17.25
CA ALA A 135 -16.71 6.99 18.38
C ALA A 135 -17.46 5.72 17.90
N PRO A 136 -17.54 4.66 18.72
CA PRO A 136 -18.13 3.37 18.33
C PRO A 136 -19.57 3.50 17.81
N ASN A 137 -20.34 4.46 18.35
CA ASN A 137 -21.72 4.73 17.98
C ASN A 137 -21.90 5.81 16.90
N SER A 138 -20.80 6.33 16.33
CA SER A 138 -20.86 7.23 15.19
C SER A 138 -21.21 6.48 13.90
N ARG A 139 -21.79 7.19 12.93
CA ARG A 139 -22.14 6.62 11.63
C ARG A 139 -20.86 6.33 10.83
N LEU A 140 -20.79 5.13 10.25
CA LEU A 140 -19.68 4.74 9.36
C LEU A 140 -19.73 5.47 8.01
N GLY A 141 -20.88 6.04 7.64
CA GLY A 141 -21.10 6.61 6.31
C GLY A 141 -21.57 5.59 5.27
N PHE A 142 -21.83 4.34 5.68
CA PHE A 142 -22.39 3.29 4.83
C PHE A 142 -23.74 2.82 5.37
N GLY A 143 -24.82 3.40 4.84
CA GLY A 143 -26.19 3.09 5.26
C GLY A 143 -26.40 3.32 6.76
N TRP A 144 -26.92 2.30 7.44
CA TRP A 144 -27.23 2.36 8.88
C TRP A 144 -26.07 1.89 9.77
N LEU A 145 -24.93 1.49 9.19
CA LEU A 145 -23.82 0.94 9.96
C LEU A 145 -23.16 1.98 10.87
N LEU A 146 -22.78 1.52 12.05
CA LEU A 146 -22.00 2.26 13.03
C LEU A 146 -20.52 1.89 12.88
N ILE A 147 -19.62 2.75 13.39
CA ILE A 147 -18.19 2.47 13.40
C ILE A 147 -17.88 1.11 14.05
N ARG A 148 -18.51 0.79 15.18
CA ARG A 148 -18.29 -0.49 15.87
C ARG A 148 -18.74 -1.72 15.07
N HIS A 149 -19.62 -1.56 14.07
CA HIS A 149 -19.98 -2.67 13.20
C HIS A 149 -18.85 -3.03 12.23
N ALA A 150 -17.93 -2.10 11.93
CA ALA A 150 -16.86 -2.33 10.97
C ALA A 150 -15.83 -3.39 11.41
N ILE A 151 -15.77 -3.72 12.72
CA ILE A 151 -14.86 -4.74 13.24
C ILE A 151 -15.49 -6.13 13.40
N HIS A 152 -16.76 -6.29 12.99
CA HIS A 152 -17.47 -7.56 13.10
C HIS A 152 -16.99 -8.57 12.05
N GLU A 153 -16.98 -9.85 12.41
CA GLU A 153 -16.53 -10.98 11.56
C GLU A 153 -17.37 -11.22 10.32
N TYR A 154 -18.55 -10.60 10.26
CA TYR A 154 -19.48 -10.81 9.16
C TYR A 154 -18.83 -10.50 7.81
N PHE A 155 -17.94 -9.48 7.77
CA PHE A 155 -17.31 -9.07 6.53
C PHE A 155 -16.30 -10.10 6.01
N SER A 156 -15.41 -10.59 6.87
CA SER A 156 -14.37 -11.55 6.49
C SER A 156 -14.90 -12.97 6.33
N GLU A 157 -16.01 -13.33 6.97
CA GLU A 157 -16.65 -14.63 6.76
C GLU A 157 -17.47 -14.68 5.46
N SER A 158 -18.06 -13.54 5.05
CA SER A 158 -19.04 -13.51 3.96
C SER A 158 -18.52 -12.96 2.64
N PHE A 159 -17.54 -12.06 2.62
CA PHE A 159 -17.16 -11.34 1.39
C PHE A 159 -15.80 -11.73 0.82
N TYR A 160 -14.80 -12.03 1.64
CA TYR A 160 -13.43 -12.26 1.14
C TYR A 160 -12.65 -13.23 2.01
N ARG A 161 -11.58 -13.79 1.46
CA ARG A 161 -10.59 -14.56 2.22
C ARG A 161 -9.20 -14.12 1.81
N CYS A 162 -8.30 -14.05 2.78
CA CYS A 162 -6.91 -13.69 2.55
C CYS A 162 -6.07 -14.94 2.24
N ALA A 163 -5.36 -14.89 1.12
CA ALA A 163 -4.39 -15.94 0.80
C ALA A 163 -3.12 -15.77 1.65
N ALA A 164 -2.55 -16.88 2.10
CA ALA A 164 -1.27 -16.86 2.80
C ALA A 164 -0.17 -16.28 1.91
N THR A 165 0.75 -15.52 2.51
CA THR A 165 1.93 -15.02 1.79
C THR A 165 2.77 -16.21 1.30
N PRO A 166 3.17 -16.27 0.02
CA PRO A 166 3.97 -17.37 -0.49
C PRO A 166 5.32 -17.47 0.24
N THR A 167 5.66 -18.69 0.64
CA THR A 167 6.91 -19.03 1.34
C THR A 167 7.78 -19.93 0.48
N CYS A 168 9.06 -19.96 0.81
CA CYS A 168 10.04 -20.79 0.12
C CYS A 168 11.15 -21.19 1.10
N SER A 169 11.90 -22.23 0.78
CA SER A 169 13.04 -22.69 1.57
C SER A 169 14.11 -23.30 0.68
N ARG A 170 15.28 -23.62 1.24
CA ARG A 170 16.33 -24.32 0.46
C ARG A 170 15.83 -25.67 -0.09
N GLN A 171 14.93 -26.34 0.62
CA GLN A 171 14.31 -27.60 0.20
C GLN A 171 13.20 -27.38 -0.84
N ARG A 172 12.49 -26.25 -0.78
CA ARG A 172 11.42 -25.86 -1.71
C ARG A 172 11.68 -24.44 -2.22
N PRO A 173 12.60 -24.25 -3.18
CA PRO A 173 13.08 -22.92 -3.56
C PRO A 173 12.13 -22.17 -4.50
N SER A 174 11.18 -22.87 -5.14
CA SER A 174 10.24 -22.26 -6.07
C SER A 174 9.16 -21.45 -5.35
N CYS A 175 8.88 -20.25 -5.88
CA CYS A 175 7.81 -19.38 -5.43
C CYS A 175 6.53 -19.49 -6.27
N GLY A 176 6.46 -20.46 -7.19
CA GLY A 176 5.28 -20.71 -8.04
C GLY A 176 4.98 -19.61 -9.07
N SER A 177 5.86 -18.61 -9.23
CA SER A 177 5.69 -17.49 -10.15
C SER A 177 7.06 -17.02 -10.65
N GLU A 178 7.17 -16.75 -11.95
CA GLU A 178 8.39 -16.19 -12.56
C GLU A 178 8.73 -14.78 -12.07
N TRP A 179 7.74 -14.09 -11.49
CA TRP A 179 7.82 -12.73 -10.97
C TRP A 179 8.25 -12.67 -9.51
N LEU A 180 8.37 -13.82 -8.86
CA LEU A 180 8.80 -13.96 -7.48
C LEU A 180 10.16 -14.67 -7.42
N GLN A 181 10.96 -14.30 -6.43
CA GLN A 181 12.20 -14.97 -6.08
C GLN A 181 12.20 -15.30 -4.59
N CYS A 182 12.89 -16.38 -4.24
CA CYS A 182 13.03 -16.77 -2.85
C CYS A 182 14.07 -15.92 -2.12
N ASP A 183 13.70 -15.34 -0.99
CA ASP A 183 14.64 -14.87 0.03
C ASP A 183 14.91 -15.98 1.04
N PHE A 184 16.02 -16.71 0.85
CA PHE A 184 16.41 -17.78 1.76
C PHE A 184 16.81 -17.30 3.16
N ARG A 185 17.04 -15.99 3.38
CA ARG A 185 17.30 -15.47 4.73
C ARG A 185 16.01 -15.35 5.54
N GLN A 186 14.89 -15.11 4.86
CA GLN A 186 13.57 -14.93 5.47
C GLN A 186 12.61 -16.09 5.18
N ASN A 187 12.99 -17.05 4.35
CA ASN A 187 12.14 -18.13 3.84
C ASN A 187 10.82 -17.61 3.23
N ARG A 188 10.89 -16.47 2.54
CA ARG A 188 9.74 -15.75 1.99
C ARG A 188 9.93 -15.50 0.49
N CYS A 189 8.85 -15.61 -0.27
CA CYS A 189 8.84 -15.22 -1.66
C CYS A 189 8.66 -13.70 -1.80
N MET A 190 9.53 -13.05 -2.57
CA MET A 190 9.54 -11.62 -2.78
C MET A 190 9.48 -11.28 -4.26
N SER A 191 8.97 -10.10 -4.60
CA SER A 191 8.98 -9.61 -5.98
C SER A 191 10.39 -9.54 -6.55
N ARG A 192 10.56 -9.99 -7.80
CA ARG A 192 11.82 -9.81 -8.54
C ARG A 192 12.02 -8.35 -8.95
N PRO A 193 13.25 -7.82 -8.90
CA PRO A 193 13.55 -6.50 -9.44
C PRO A 193 13.29 -6.44 -10.96
N ALA A 194 12.80 -5.31 -11.46
CA ALA A 194 12.42 -5.14 -12.87
C ALA A 194 13.56 -5.39 -13.88
N ASP A 195 14.82 -5.17 -13.48
CA ASP A 195 16.01 -5.40 -14.32
C ASP A 195 16.39 -6.89 -14.45
N SER A 196 15.78 -7.78 -13.66
CA SER A 196 16.05 -9.22 -13.74
C SER A 196 15.15 -9.97 -14.74
N SER A 197 14.14 -9.29 -15.29
CA SER A 197 13.17 -9.84 -16.25
C SER A 197 13.42 -9.45 -17.72
N SER A 198 14.47 -8.68 -18.03
CA SER A 198 14.67 -8.06 -19.35
C SER A 198 15.85 -8.60 -20.18
N THR A 199 16.58 -9.64 -19.75
CA THR A 199 17.73 -10.14 -20.51
C THR A 199 17.43 -11.19 -21.58
N ASN A 200 16.17 -11.56 -21.86
CA ASN A 200 15.89 -12.60 -22.88
C ASN A 200 14.77 -12.32 -23.90
N GLN A 201 14.37 -11.05 -24.08
CA GLN A 201 13.59 -10.67 -25.26
C GLN A 201 14.11 -9.37 -25.86
N GLN A 202 15.30 -9.43 -26.48
CA GLN A 202 15.58 -8.55 -27.61
C GLN A 202 14.65 -8.93 -28.77
N ARG A 203 13.41 -8.44 -28.74
CA ARG A 203 12.64 -8.30 -29.98
C ARG A 203 13.27 -7.14 -30.75
N GLN A 204 13.95 -7.51 -31.83
CA GLN A 204 14.47 -6.58 -32.83
C GLN A 204 13.39 -5.60 -33.25
N VAL A 205 13.67 -4.31 -33.10
CA VAL A 205 12.95 -3.24 -33.80
C VAL A 205 13.89 -2.72 -34.89
N PRO A 206 13.48 -2.69 -36.17
CA PRO A 206 14.35 -2.23 -37.25
C PRO A 206 14.74 -0.77 -37.08
N SER A 207 16.01 -0.47 -37.34
CA SER A 207 16.56 0.89 -37.31
C SER A 207 15.94 1.75 -38.41
N ILE A 208 15.37 2.91 -38.04
CA ILE A 208 15.14 4.03 -38.97
C ILE A 208 16.10 5.15 -38.58
N ARG A 209 16.93 5.56 -39.55
CA ARG A 209 17.93 6.62 -39.43
C ARG A 209 17.31 8.02 -39.50
N SER A 210 17.93 8.92 -38.73
CA SER A 210 18.15 10.37 -38.93
C SER A 210 16.95 11.32 -39.04
N ASN A 211 16.88 12.34 -38.17
CA ASN A 211 17.68 13.55 -38.39
C ASN A 211 17.79 14.45 -37.14
N SER A 212 18.94 15.10 -37.03
CA SER A 212 19.40 16.02 -35.99
C SER A 212 18.74 17.40 -36.06
N GLY A 213 18.43 17.98 -34.90
CA GLY A 213 18.10 19.40 -34.73
C GLY A 213 18.46 19.87 -33.32
N SER A 214 19.54 20.63 -33.21
CA SER A 214 20.08 21.21 -31.98
C SER A 214 19.39 22.52 -31.59
N THR A 215 19.13 22.75 -30.30
CA THR A 215 19.23 24.08 -29.67
C THR A 215 19.39 23.99 -28.15
N SER A 216 20.34 24.78 -27.66
CA SER A 216 20.68 25.10 -26.26
C SER A 216 19.71 26.17 -25.71
N THR A 217 19.37 26.26 -24.42
CA THR A 217 20.16 26.81 -23.28
C THR A 217 19.22 26.90 -22.05
N GLY A 218 19.76 27.03 -20.84
CA GLY A 218 19.03 27.62 -19.71
C GLY A 218 19.26 27.00 -18.34
N ARG A 219 20.31 27.44 -17.63
CA ARG A 219 20.57 27.13 -16.22
C ARG A 219 19.60 27.92 -15.32
N GLY A 220 18.92 27.24 -14.40
CA GLY A 220 18.18 27.86 -13.29
C GLY A 220 18.50 27.16 -11.97
N ARG A 221 19.24 27.84 -11.10
CA ARG A 221 19.50 27.45 -9.70
C ARG A 221 18.20 27.50 -8.90
N PHE A 222 17.88 26.44 -8.14
CA PHE A 222 16.87 26.50 -7.09
C PHE A 222 17.50 26.31 -5.71
N SER A 223 17.29 27.33 -4.88
CA SER A 223 17.67 27.40 -3.47
C SER A 223 16.71 26.58 -2.59
N SER A 224 17.24 26.17 -1.45
CA SER A 224 16.73 25.23 -0.44
C SER A 224 15.73 25.80 0.57
N ASN A 225 15.05 24.86 1.24
CA ASN A 225 14.34 24.92 2.54
C ASN A 225 12.94 25.57 2.53
N SER A 226 11.89 24.90 3.01
CA SER A 226 11.75 24.34 4.36
C SER A 226 10.71 23.20 4.41
N ARG A 227 10.99 22.18 5.24
CA ARG A 227 10.12 21.02 5.46
C ARG A 227 9.04 21.40 6.48
N ARG A 228 7.79 21.57 6.05
CA ARG A 228 6.62 21.36 6.92
C ARG A 228 6.17 19.91 6.79
N ARG A 229 6.39 19.11 7.85
CA ARG A 229 5.73 17.82 8.05
C ARG A 229 4.28 18.12 8.42
N THR A 230 3.38 18.13 7.44
CA THR A 230 1.94 18.00 7.70
C THR A 230 1.63 16.51 7.80
N SER A 231 1.17 16.06 8.96
CA SER A 231 0.62 14.72 9.14
C SER A 231 -0.73 14.67 8.41
N ASN A 232 -0.73 14.25 7.15
CA ASN A 232 -1.97 13.96 6.43
C ASN A 232 -2.51 12.63 6.98
N ARG A 233 -3.49 12.71 7.90
CA ARG A 233 -4.15 11.54 8.48
C ARG A 233 -5.25 11.07 7.53
N TRP A 234 -5.10 9.86 7.00
CA TRP A 234 -5.97 9.29 5.96
C TRP A 234 -7.33 8.83 6.47
N TRP A 235 -7.44 8.57 7.77
CA TRP A 235 -8.68 8.10 8.42
C TRP A 235 -9.53 9.23 8.99
N ASN A 236 -9.19 10.50 8.74
CA ASN A 236 -9.89 11.69 9.25
C ASN A 236 -10.99 12.23 8.30
N ALA A 237 -11.51 11.41 7.38
CA ALA A 237 -12.66 11.79 6.56
C ALA A 237 -13.98 11.52 7.29
#